data_AF-A0A934RPK2-F1
#
_entry.id   AF-A0A934RPK2-F1
#
_cell.length_a   1.000
_cell.length_b   1.000
_cell.length_c   1.000
_cell.angle_alpha   90.00
_cell.angle_beta   90.00
_cell.angle_gamma   90.00
#
_symmetry.space_group_name_H-M   'P 1'
#
loop_
_entity.id
_entity.type
_entity.pdbx_description
1 polymer ?
#
loop_
_entity_poly.entity_id
_entity_poly.type
_entity_poly.pdbx_seq_one_letter_code
_entity_poly.pdbx_strand_id
1 'polypeptide(L)'
;MSKKLTSGGTLPAITLPLAGGGEATLGQTRSEDVWQIVIIYRGLHCPICHKYLARLEELREDFAKASAEILAVSGDPWEKARTMVEEHDLKFPVAYDLSIAQMQQLGLYISEPRGPQETDRPFAEPATFALNREGKIQLIELSNTPFNRADLSELLESVEWIDENDYPIRGTHP
;
A
#
# COMPACT_ATOMS: atom_id res chain seq x y z
N MET A 1 3.49 18.02 12.78
CA MET A 1 2.23 17.29 13.01
C MET A 1 1.84 16.64 11.69
N SER A 2 1.53 15.34 11.70
CA SER A 2 1.02 14.64 10.52
C SER A 2 -0.34 15.23 10.13
N LYS A 3 -0.54 15.54 8.84
CA LYS A 3 -1.81 16.05 8.32
C LYS A 3 -2.68 14.84 7.98
N LYS A 4 -3.83 14.72 8.65
CA LYS A 4 -4.84 13.71 8.30
C LYS A 4 -5.21 13.85 6.82
N LEU A 5 -5.08 12.77 6.06
CA LEU A 5 -5.51 12.72 4.67
C LEU A 5 -7.04 12.94 4.58
N THR A 6 -7.47 13.62 3.53
CA THR A 6 -8.88 13.94 3.31
C THR A 6 -9.52 12.86 2.44
N SER A 7 -10.66 12.33 2.88
CA SER A 7 -11.46 11.42 2.05
C SER A 7 -11.89 12.10 0.75
N GLY A 8 -11.76 11.43 -0.39
CA GLY A 8 -11.98 12.02 -1.71
C GLY A 8 -10.90 13.01 -2.15
N GLY A 9 -9.87 13.22 -1.34
CA GLY A 9 -8.64 13.89 -1.75
C GLY A 9 -7.76 12.97 -2.62
N THR A 10 -6.56 13.44 -2.93
CA THR A 10 -5.53 12.64 -3.60
C THR A 10 -4.43 12.28 -2.60
N LEU A 11 -3.68 11.21 -2.87
CA LEU A 11 -2.41 11.01 -2.17
C LEU A 11 -1.39 12.09 -2.56
N PRO A 12 -0.39 12.37 -1.71
CA PRO A 12 0.79 13.11 -2.12
C PRO A 12 1.47 12.42 -3.32
N ALA A 13 1.87 13.20 -4.33
CA ALA A 13 2.58 12.69 -5.49
C ALA A 13 3.99 12.22 -5.07
N ILE A 14 4.11 10.94 -4.78
CA ILE A 14 5.33 10.28 -4.34
C ILE A 14 5.68 9.23 -5.38
N THR A 15 6.79 9.44 -6.07
CA THR A 15 7.36 8.48 -7.02
C THR A 15 8.48 7.71 -6.34
N LEU A 16 8.43 6.38 -6.43
CA LEU A 16 9.38 5.48 -5.80
C LEU A 16 9.91 4.47 -6.84
N PRO A 17 11.19 4.07 -6.70
CA PRO A 17 11.75 3.00 -7.51
C PRO A 17 11.11 1.65 -7.16
N LEU A 18 10.98 0.79 -8.16
CA LEU A 18 10.49 -0.58 -8.00
C LEU A 18 11.63 -1.59 -7.91
N ALA A 19 11.46 -2.62 -7.09
CA ALA A 19 12.44 -3.69 -6.92
C ALA A 19 12.73 -4.44 -8.25
N GLY A 20 11.70 -4.59 -9.10
CA GLY A 20 11.80 -5.17 -10.44
C GLY A 20 12.28 -4.20 -11.54
N GLY A 21 12.64 -2.97 -11.18
CA GLY A 21 13.05 -1.92 -12.10
C GLY A 21 11.93 -0.96 -12.51
N GLY A 22 12.32 0.25 -12.94
CA GLY A 22 11.41 1.35 -13.19
C GLY A 22 10.90 2.00 -11.89
N GLU A 23 9.84 2.80 -12.01
CA GLU A 23 9.26 3.58 -10.92
C GLU A 23 7.74 3.48 -10.92
N ALA A 24 7.12 3.78 -9.78
CA ALA A 24 5.68 3.93 -9.64
C ALA A 24 5.35 5.17 -8.80
N THR A 25 4.23 5.81 -9.11
CA THR A 25 3.76 7.00 -8.38
C THR A 25 2.48 6.68 -7.61
N LEU A 26 2.45 7.03 -6.32
CA LEU A 26 1.23 6.92 -5.52
C LEU A 26 0.19 7.91 -6.04
N GLY A 27 -1.03 7.44 -6.28
CA GLY A 27 -2.07 8.22 -6.94
C GLY A 27 -2.13 8.11 -8.46
N GLN A 28 -1.23 7.33 -9.09
CA GLN A 28 -1.17 7.21 -10.55
C GLN A 28 -0.96 5.76 -10.97
N THR A 29 -1.93 5.22 -11.70
CA THR A 29 -1.92 3.88 -12.27
C THR A 29 -1.12 3.83 -13.56
N ARG A 30 -0.68 2.64 -13.96
CA ARG A 30 -0.03 2.41 -15.26
C ARG A 30 -1.05 2.32 -16.38
N SER A 31 -2.21 1.75 -16.09
CA SER A 31 -3.35 1.67 -16.99
C SER A 31 -4.31 2.83 -16.71
N GLU A 32 -5.00 3.29 -17.75
CA GLU A 32 -6.09 4.26 -17.61
C GLU A 32 -7.33 3.57 -17.04
N ASP A 33 -8.18 4.32 -16.32
CA ASP A 33 -9.51 3.89 -15.88
C ASP A 33 -9.53 2.67 -14.93
N VAL A 34 -8.48 2.51 -14.12
CA VAL A 34 -8.37 1.47 -13.10
C VAL A 34 -8.19 2.06 -11.70
N TRP A 35 -8.51 1.26 -10.69
CA TRP A 35 -8.21 1.58 -9.29
C TRP A 35 -6.72 1.42 -9.01
N GLN A 36 -6.22 2.13 -8.00
CA GLN A 36 -4.90 1.86 -7.41
C GLN A 36 -5.04 1.40 -5.96
N ILE A 37 -4.55 0.21 -5.65
CA ILE A 37 -4.49 -0.37 -4.31
C ILE A 37 -3.06 -0.27 -3.81
N VAL A 38 -2.82 0.71 -2.93
CA VAL A 38 -1.50 0.95 -2.33
C VAL A 38 -1.46 0.29 -0.95
N ILE A 39 -0.58 -0.70 -0.80
CA ILE A 39 -0.36 -1.42 0.46
C ILE A 39 1.00 -1.00 1.04
N ILE A 40 0.98 -0.35 2.19
CA ILE A 40 2.19 -0.10 2.99
C ILE A 40 2.43 -1.29 3.91
N TYR A 41 3.60 -1.91 3.82
CA TYR A 41 4.04 -2.98 4.70
C TYR A 41 5.31 -2.60 5.46
N ARG A 42 5.52 -3.23 6.62
CA ARG A 42 6.60 -2.86 7.56
C ARG A 42 8.00 -3.10 7.00
N GLY A 43 8.16 -4.14 6.19
CA GLY A 43 9.44 -4.56 5.61
C GLY A 43 9.68 -6.07 5.74
N LEU A 44 10.82 -6.53 5.21
CA LEU A 44 11.30 -7.91 5.19
C LEU A 44 11.43 -8.52 6.58
N HIS A 45 11.67 -7.72 7.61
CA HIS A 45 11.77 -8.22 8.97
C HIS A 45 10.45 -8.73 9.56
N CYS A 46 9.31 -8.43 8.93
CA CYS A 46 8.00 -8.68 9.51
C CYS A 46 7.36 -9.98 9.00
N PRO A 47 7.27 -11.06 9.82
CA PRO A 47 6.72 -12.35 9.37
C PRO A 47 5.25 -12.27 8.96
N ILE A 48 4.48 -11.32 9.52
CA ILE A 48 3.09 -11.10 9.13
C ILE A 48 3.04 -10.44 7.74
N CYS A 49 4.02 -9.61 7.36
CA CYS A 49 4.09 -9.04 6.00
C CYS A 49 4.34 -10.12 4.94
N HIS A 50 5.18 -11.13 5.24
CA HIS A 50 5.39 -12.28 4.34
C HIS A 50 4.06 -12.97 4.02
N LYS A 51 3.30 -13.36 5.06
CA LYS A 51 2.00 -14.01 4.90
C LYS A 51 1.00 -13.14 4.13
N TYR A 52 0.99 -11.83 4.42
CA TYR A 52 0.07 -10.89 3.80
C TYR A 52 0.36 -10.67 2.32
N LEU A 53 1.62 -10.48 1.94
CA LEU A 53 2.02 -10.29 0.54
C LEU A 53 1.90 -11.59 -0.27
N ALA A 54 2.16 -12.76 0.33
CA ALA A 54 1.87 -14.04 -0.31
C ALA A 54 0.36 -14.20 -0.61
N ARG A 55 -0.51 -13.86 0.35
CA ARG A 55 -1.96 -13.88 0.14
C ARG A 55 -2.40 -12.85 -0.92
N LEU A 56 -1.75 -11.69 -0.97
CA LEU A 56 -2.00 -10.67 -1.99
C LEU A 56 -1.63 -11.18 -3.39
N GLU A 57 -0.55 -11.95 -3.51
CA GLU A 57 -0.16 -12.57 -4.78
C GLU A 57 -1.20 -13.61 -5.24
N GLU A 58 -1.71 -14.43 -4.32
CA GLU A 58 -2.79 -15.39 -4.63
C GLU A 58 -4.05 -14.71 -5.19
N LEU A 59 -4.35 -13.49 -4.73
CA LEU A 59 -5.51 -12.69 -5.16
C LEU A 59 -5.20 -11.73 -6.31
N ARG A 60 -3.95 -11.65 -6.77
CA ARG A 60 -3.50 -10.62 -7.73
C ARG A 60 -4.31 -10.61 -9.02
N GLU A 61 -4.62 -11.78 -9.56
CA GLU A 61 -5.42 -11.91 -10.79
C GLU A 61 -6.88 -11.48 -10.58
N ASP A 62 -7.42 -11.64 -9.37
CA ASP A 62 -8.80 -11.22 -9.09
C ASP A 62 -8.88 -9.70 -8.92
N PHE A 63 -7.90 -9.06 -8.28
CA PHE A 63 -7.76 -7.60 -8.31
C PHE A 63 -7.61 -7.07 -9.75
N ALA A 64 -6.83 -7.74 -10.59
CA ALA A 64 -6.70 -7.35 -12.00
C ALA A 64 -8.04 -7.44 -12.76
N LYS A 65 -8.82 -8.51 -12.54
CA LYS A 65 -10.18 -8.65 -13.12
C LYS A 65 -11.14 -7.57 -12.63
N ALA A 66 -11.00 -7.15 -11.37
CA ALA A 66 -11.73 -6.03 -10.78
C ALA A 66 -11.23 -4.65 -11.26
N SER A 67 -10.35 -4.59 -12.26
CA SER A 67 -9.74 -3.34 -12.75
C SER A 67 -9.04 -2.56 -11.64
N ALA A 68 -8.26 -3.26 -10.82
CA ALA A 68 -7.49 -2.69 -9.72
C ALA A 68 -6.01 -3.09 -9.78
N GLU A 69 -5.13 -2.10 -9.89
CA GLU A 69 -3.69 -2.29 -9.85
C GLU A 69 -3.17 -2.28 -8.42
N ILE A 70 -2.41 -3.32 -8.06
CA ILE A 70 -1.77 -3.42 -6.75
C ILE A 70 -0.37 -2.80 -6.80
N LEU A 71 -0.03 -2.05 -5.75
CA LEU A 71 1.32 -1.57 -5.47
C LEU A 71 1.65 -1.78 -3.99
N ALA A 72 2.64 -2.63 -3.69
CA ALA A 72 3.15 -2.76 -2.33
C ALA A 72 4.34 -1.81 -2.12
N VAL A 73 4.46 -1.21 -0.94
CA VAL A 73 5.48 -0.20 -0.63
C VAL A 73 6.03 -0.41 0.77
N SER A 74 7.34 -0.27 0.95
CA SER A 74 7.97 -0.19 2.27
C SER A 74 9.11 0.82 2.31
N GLY A 75 9.60 1.12 3.52
CA GLY A 75 10.82 1.88 3.75
C GLY A 75 12.11 1.04 3.69
N ASP A 76 12.01 -0.22 3.27
CA ASP A 76 13.19 -1.06 3.08
C ASP A 76 14.05 -0.56 1.92
N PRO A 77 15.37 -0.81 1.96
CA PRO A 77 16.23 -0.59 0.80
C PRO A 77 15.95 -1.63 -0.27
N TRP A 78 16.43 -1.36 -1.49
CA TRP A 78 16.23 -2.22 -2.66
C TRP A 78 16.54 -3.69 -2.38
N GLU A 79 17.65 -4.00 -1.71
CA GLU A 79 18.08 -5.38 -1.47
C GLU A 79 17.04 -6.16 -0.67
N LYS A 80 16.44 -5.56 0.36
CA LYS A 80 15.43 -6.22 1.20
C LYS A 80 14.09 -6.34 0.47
N ALA A 81 13.68 -5.31 -0.26
CA ALA A 81 12.46 -5.36 -1.08
C ALA A 81 12.57 -6.41 -2.19
N ARG A 82 13.74 -6.51 -2.83
CA ARG A 82 14.06 -7.54 -3.83
C ARG A 82 13.99 -8.95 -3.23
N THR A 83 14.56 -9.15 -2.05
CA THR A 83 14.45 -10.44 -1.34
C THR A 83 12.99 -10.79 -1.04
N MET A 84 12.17 -9.83 -0.59
CA MET A 84 10.74 -10.08 -0.37
C MET A 84 10.04 -10.54 -1.66
N VAL A 85 10.35 -9.92 -2.80
CA VAL A 85 9.82 -10.33 -4.11
C VAL A 85 10.26 -11.75 -4.46
N GLU A 86 11.54 -12.06 -4.31
CA GLU A 86 12.11 -13.37 -4.67
C GLU A 86 11.59 -14.50 -3.78
N GLU A 87 11.43 -14.29 -2.48
CA GLU A 87 10.97 -15.33 -1.54
C GLU A 87 9.52 -15.77 -1.76
N HIS A 88 8.67 -14.87 -2.24
CA HIS A 88 7.24 -15.14 -2.48
C HIS A 88 6.85 -15.15 -3.95
N ASP A 89 7.83 -15.07 -4.85
CA ASP A 89 7.64 -14.97 -6.31
C ASP A 89 6.62 -13.89 -6.72
N LEU A 90 6.64 -12.74 -6.04
CA LEU A 90 5.66 -11.66 -6.22
C LEU A 90 5.73 -11.12 -7.65
N LYS A 91 4.58 -11.03 -8.33
CA LYS A 91 4.47 -10.51 -9.70
C LYS A 91 3.90 -9.10 -9.73
N PHE A 92 3.22 -8.65 -8.69
CA PHE A 92 2.81 -7.26 -8.57
C PHE A 92 4.02 -6.33 -8.26
N PRO A 93 3.95 -5.04 -8.64
CA PRO A 93 4.97 -4.05 -8.30
C PRO A 93 5.22 -3.91 -6.80
N VAL A 94 6.50 -3.95 -6.40
CA VAL A 94 6.97 -3.64 -5.04
C VAL A 94 7.92 -2.45 -5.08
N ALA A 95 7.51 -1.35 -4.46
CA ALA A 95 8.31 -0.15 -4.29
C ALA A 95 9.09 -0.16 -2.97
N TYR A 96 10.23 0.52 -2.97
CA TYR A 96 11.15 0.57 -1.84
C TYR A 96 11.61 2.01 -1.56
N ASP A 97 12.39 2.22 -0.51
CA ASP A 97 12.94 3.52 -0.09
C ASP A 97 11.88 4.60 0.21
N LEU A 98 10.68 4.20 0.68
CA LEU A 98 9.74 5.16 1.24
C LEU A 98 10.38 5.84 2.45
N SER A 99 10.72 7.12 2.32
CA SER A 99 11.42 7.88 3.35
C SER A 99 10.51 8.26 4.53
N ILE A 100 11.08 8.53 5.71
CA ILE A 100 10.34 9.02 6.88
C ILE A 100 9.50 10.27 6.55
N ALA A 101 10.05 11.20 5.76
CA ALA A 101 9.33 12.41 5.35
C ALA A 101 8.09 12.07 4.50
N GLN A 102 8.21 11.12 3.57
CA GLN A 102 7.09 10.64 2.76
C GLN A 102 6.07 9.85 3.59
N MET A 103 6.53 9.02 4.54
CA MET A 103 5.65 8.33 5.48
C MET A 103 4.81 9.33 6.29
N GLN A 104 5.42 10.42 6.75
CA GLN A 104 4.71 11.51 7.44
C GLN A 104 3.71 12.26 6.54
N GLN A 105 4.04 12.45 5.25
CA GLN A 105 3.12 13.04 4.27
C GLN A 105 1.89 12.16 4.03
N LEU A 106 2.07 10.84 4.03
CA LEU A 106 0.99 9.85 3.94
C LEU A 106 0.21 9.67 5.25
N GLY A 107 0.66 10.32 6.34
CA GLY A 107 0.04 10.22 7.65
C GLY A 107 0.22 8.88 8.35
N LEU A 108 1.23 8.10 7.96
CA LEU A 108 1.53 6.79 8.51
C LEU A 108 2.07 6.90 9.94
N TYR A 109 1.80 5.87 10.74
CA TYR A 109 2.52 5.65 11.98
C TYR A 109 3.91 5.09 11.66
N ILE A 110 4.93 5.57 12.37
CA ILE A 110 6.33 5.19 12.16
C ILE A 110 6.86 4.65 13.47
N SER A 111 7.43 3.45 13.42
CA SER A 111 8.00 2.78 14.57
C SER A 111 9.52 2.86 14.54
N GLU A 112 10.10 3.12 15.71
CA GLU A 112 11.52 2.87 15.94
C GLU A 112 11.72 1.36 16.14
N PRO A 113 12.76 0.75 15.52
CA PRO A 113 13.04 -0.66 15.74
C PRO A 113 13.36 -0.92 17.22
N ARG A 114 12.89 -2.05 17.74
CA ARG A 114 13.17 -2.47 19.13
C ARG A 114 14.64 -2.85 19.36
N GLY A 115 15.39 -3.03 18.28
CA GLY A 115 16.81 -3.28 18.26
C GLY A 115 17.26 -3.80 16.89
N PRO A 116 18.58 -4.00 16.70
CA PRO A 116 19.14 -4.40 15.41
C PRO A 116 18.65 -5.75 14.88
N GLN A 117 18.06 -6.59 15.75
CA GLN A 117 17.49 -7.89 15.36
C GLN A 117 16.15 -7.75 14.64
N GLU A 118 15.43 -6.65 14.85
CA GLU A 118 14.21 -6.36 14.10
C GLU A 118 14.57 -5.74 12.76
N THR A 119 15.10 -4.52 12.77
CA THR A 119 15.61 -3.86 11.57
C THR A 119 16.58 -2.75 11.97
N ASP A 120 17.27 -2.20 10.98
CA ASP A 120 18.33 -1.19 11.12
C ASP A 120 17.84 0.26 10.96
N ARG A 121 16.53 0.45 10.76
CA ARG A 121 15.94 1.75 10.41
C ARG A 121 14.49 1.89 10.89
N PRO A 122 14.00 3.11 11.13
CA PRO A 122 12.57 3.35 11.31
C PRO A 122 11.76 2.87 10.10
N PHE A 123 10.54 2.40 10.36
CA PHE A 123 9.68 1.84 9.32
C PHE A 123 8.21 2.25 9.54
N ALA A 124 7.43 2.23 8.47
CA ALA A 124 6.00 2.49 8.53
C ALA A 124 5.26 1.28 9.11
N GLU A 125 4.30 1.53 10.00
CA GLU A 125 3.27 0.55 10.33
C GLU A 125 2.29 0.38 9.16
N PRO A 126 1.52 -0.74 9.11
CA PRO A 126 0.70 -1.07 7.97
C PRO A 126 -0.36 -0.01 7.63
N ALA A 127 -0.60 0.17 6.34
CA ALA A 127 -1.67 0.99 5.82
C ALA A 127 -2.15 0.48 4.46
N THR A 128 -3.40 0.78 4.15
CA THR A 128 -4.01 0.50 2.85
C THR A 128 -4.70 1.76 2.35
N PHE A 129 -4.44 2.13 1.10
CA PHE A 129 -5.17 3.16 0.38
C PHE A 129 -5.78 2.55 -0.87
N ALA A 130 -7.09 2.68 -1.04
CA ALA A 130 -7.75 2.37 -2.31
C ALA A 130 -8.15 3.67 -2.98
N LEU A 131 -7.61 3.90 -4.17
CA LEU A 131 -7.89 5.06 -5.00
C LEU A 131 -8.79 4.62 -6.15
N ASN A 132 -9.91 5.31 -6.32
CA ASN A 132 -10.84 5.02 -7.40
C ASN A 132 -10.27 5.43 -8.77
N ARG A 133 -11.02 5.17 -9.84
CA ARG A 133 -10.62 5.49 -11.23
C ARG A 133 -10.33 6.97 -11.48
N GLU A 134 -10.83 7.87 -10.63
CA GLU A 134 -10.54 9.31 -10.68
C GLU A 134 -9.26 9.69 -9.90
N GLY A 135 -8.54 8.71 -9.36
CA GLY A 135 -7.38 8.92 -8.48
C GLY A 135 -7.74 9.50 -7.12
N LYS A 136 -9.01 9.40 -6.70
CA LYS A 136 -9.48 9.90 -5.40
C LYS A 136 -9.45 8.81 -4.35
N ILE A 137 -9.11 9.20 -3.13
CA ILE A 137 -9.09 8.29 -1.99
C ILE A 137 -10.51 7.88 -1.64
N GLN A 138 -10.85 6.62 -1.95
CA GLN A 138 -12.14 6.01 -1.58
C GLN A 138 -12.05 5.37 -0.20
N LEU A 139 -10.93 4.71 0.11
CA LEU A 139 -10.70 3.98 1.35
C LEU A 139 -9.33 4.33 1.93
N ILE A 140 -9.31 4.52 3.25
CA ILE A 140 -8.09 4.68 4.05
C ILE A 140 -8.17 3.71 5.22
N GLU A 141 -7.16 2.86 5.36
CA GLU A 141 -6.93 2.11 6.58
C GLU A 141 -5.50 2.39 7.07
N LEU A 142 -5.37 2.78 8.35
CA LEU A 142 -4.10 3.00 9.00
C LEU A 142 -4.05 2.17 10.28
N SER A 143 -2.95 1.46 10.51
CA SER A 143 -2.68 0.75 11.75
C SER A 143 -1.40 1.28 12.39
N ASN A 144 -1.36 1.30 13.72
CA ASN A 144 -0.15 1.54 14.50
C ASN A 144 0.42 0.26 15.11
N THR A 145 -0.03 -0.90 14.63
CA THR A 145 0.44 -2.22 15.06
C THR A 145 0.66 -3.12 13.86
N PRO A 146 1.51 -4.15 13.98
CA PRO A 146 1.72 -5.09 12.90
C PRO A 146 0.52 -6.01 12.64
N PHE A 147 -0.47 -6.06 13.52
CA PHE A 147 -1.48 -7.12 13.58
C PHE A 147 -2.75 -6.81 12.80
N ASN A 148 -3.20 -5.56 12.81
CA ASN A 148 -4.42 -5.14 12.12
C ASN A 148 -4.09 -4.58 10.73
N ARG A 149 -4.79 -5.08 9.71
CA ARG A 149 -4.66 -4.73 8.29
C ARG A 149 -5.97 -5.02 7.58
N ALA A 150 -6.16 -4.42 6.41
CA ALA A 150 -7.29 -4.70 5.54
C ALA A 150 -7.30 -6.19 5.21
N ASP A 151 -8.43 -6.87 5.43
CA ASP A 151 -8.63 -8.19 4.87
C ASP A 151 -8.65 -8.06 3.35
N LEU A 152 -7.79 -8.81 2.67
CA LEU A 152 -7.59 -8.66 1.23
C LEU A 152 -8.79 -9.14 0.42
N SER A 153 -9.55 -10.11 0.94
CA SER A 153 -10.77 -10.60 0.28
C SER A 153 -11.89 -9.58 0.45
N GLU A 154 -12.08 -9.04 1.67
CA GLU A 154 -13.06 -7.97 1.90
C GLU A 154 -12.70 -6.68 1.14
N LEU A 155 -11.42 -6.36 1.00
CA LEU A 155 -10.95 -5.22 0.21
C LEU A 155 -11.29 -5.40 -1.27
N LEU A 156 -11.05 -6.58 -1.83
CA LEU A 156 -11.41 -6.91 -3.21
C LEU A 156 -12.93 -6.80 -3.42
N GLU A 157 -13.72 -7.45 -2.57
CA GLU A 157 -15.19 -7.39 -2.63
C GLU A 157 -15.69 -5.94 -2.50
N SER A 158 -15.05 -5.12 -1.66
CA SER A 158 -15.39 -3.71 -1.51
C SER A 158 -15.10 -2.91 -2.78
N VAL A 159 -13.98 -3.15 -3.44
CA VAL A 159 -13.64 -2.48 -4.72
C VAL A 159 -14.68 -2.84 -5.78
N GLU A 160 -14.97 -4.13 -5.96
CA GLU A 160 -15.97 -4.61 -6.91
C GLU A 160 -17.34 -3.99 -6.63
N TRP A 161 -17.80 -4.06 -5.38
CA TRP A 161 -19.12 -3.57 -5.02
C TRP A 161 -19.25 -2.05 -5.16
N ILE A 162 -18.24 -1.28 -4.75
CA ILE A 162 -18.26 0.18 -4.91
C ILE A 162 -18.33 0.57 -6.38
N ASP A 163 -17.57 -0.12 -7.21
CA ASP A 163 -17.50 0.14 -8.65
C ASP A 163 -18.82 -0.20 -9.36
N GLU A 164 -19.43 -1.35 -9.04
CA GLU A 164 -20.72 -1.78 -9.60
C GLU A 164 -21.90 -0.89 -9.16
N ASN A 165 -21.81 -0.29 -7.97
CA ASN A 165 -22.93 0.45 -7.36
C ASN A 165 -22.74 1.97 -7.36
N ASP A 166 -21.68 2.49 -7.98
CA ASP A 166 -21.32 3.92 -7.95
C ASP A 166 -21.35 4.48 -6.52
N TYR A 167 -20.77 3.73 -5.57
CA TYR A 167 -20.92 4.07 -4.16
C TYR A 167 -20.07 5.29 -3.80
N PRO A 168 -20.68 6.35 -3.22
CA PRO A 168 -20.00 7.61 -3.04
C PRO A 168 -18.91 7.53 -1.98
N ILE A 169 -17.88 8.37 -2.16
CA ILE A 169 -16.87 8.62 -1.13
C ILE A 169 -17.54 9.05 0.18
N ARG A 170 -17.14 8.42 1.30
CA ARG A 170 -17.70 8.66 2.64
C ARG A 170 -16.69 9.35 3.56
N GLY A 171 -17.16 9.87 4.70
CA GLY A 171 -16.29 10.53 5.68
C GLY A 171 -15.84 11.94 5.26
N THR A 172 -16.68 12.64 4.51
CA THR A 172 -16.41 13.97 3.92
C THR A 172 -16.94 15.14 4.76
N HIS A 173 -17.38 14.90 6.00
CA HIS A 173 -17.78 15.99 6.89
C HIS A 173 -16.55 16.84 7.27
N PRO A 174 -16.66 18.18 7.22
CA PRO A 174 -15.56 19.09 7.57
C PRO A 174 -15.15 19.00 9.05
#